data_AF-A0A653C411-F1
#
_entry.id   AF-A0A653C411-F1
#
_cell.length_a   1.000
_cell.length_b   1.000
_cell.length_c   1.000
_cell.angle_alpha   90.00
_cell.angle_beta   90.00
_cell.angle_gamma   90.00
#
_symmetry.space_group_name_H-M   'P 1'
#
loop_
_entity.id
_entity.type
_entity.pdbx_description
1 polymer ?
#
loop_
_entity_poly.entity_id
_entity_poly.type
_entity_poly.pdbx_seq_one_letter_code
_entity_poly.pdbx_strand_id
1 'polypeptide(L)'
;MSETMEQRKTETGEEQKKLSYSRETNWLKVLFQIQVTLSALCAIHFLLYESYWSTILFSVAAGAHRLWAHRSYTANGILKTFLLFCQTLSGTGSLYDWVQWHRLHHKHFGTDLDPFNPTKGWFYSHIQSVALNLSPAQEEALKEIDMSDLEKDKMIMFQKRWYIPLYVIFVLLLPINAPAEYWGEQLHASMFLVFWLRYTLNLHLSWLIHSATRIWQLKPGEKFPTSLFCVFQLACHTFYGFIMVLVVTLNCKLLLEAGIQIDILKDRIAHSRGMDDAILECIQHSKEVISLVDQIKRIQEFPLLFYFGVQVFMLCTAIFSLTDQSTSLTQTIFHCDWIGSDVKSQKIIMFFMYISNTPLKISMAGGLCNLSISLFISIIRTAYSYFTLLTNFR
;
A
#
# COMPACT_ATOMS: atom_id res chain seq x y z
N MET A 1 18.27 -24.20 55.65
CA MET A 1 18.09 -24.59 54.23
C MET A 1 16.85 -23.94 53.60
N SER A 2 15.77 -23.71 54.35
CA SER A 2 14.58 -22.96 53.89
C SER A 2 14.84 -21.44 53.75
N GLU A 3 15.50 -20.82 54.74
CA GLU A 3 15.81 -19.38 54.72
C GLU A 3 16.70 -18.96 53.55
N THR A 4 17.66 -19.81 53.14
CA THR A 4 18.55 -19.59 51.99
C THR A 4 17.84 -19.70 50.64
N MET A 5 16.72 -20.42 50.54
CA MET A 5 15.92 -20.53 49.31
C MET A 5 14.92 -19.38 49.18
N GLU A 6 14.43 -18.88 50.32
CA GLU A 6 13.54 -17.73 50.40
C GLU A 6 14.32 -16.43 50.19
N GLN A 7 15.51 -16.28 50.79
CA GLN A 7 16.46 -15.20 50.50
C GLN A 7 16.93 -15.20 49.04
N ARG A 8 17.19 -16.37 48.45
CA ARG A 8 17.55 -16.45 47.02
C ARG A 8 16.37 -16.11 46.10
N LYS A 9 15.12 -16.34 46.53
CA LYS A 9 13.91 -15.93 45.79
C LYS A 9 13.61 -14.44 45.93
N THR A 10 13.80 -13.86 47.12
CA THR A 10 13.67 -12.41 47.32
C THR A 10 14.79 -11.63 46.65
N GLU A 11 16.03 -12.13 46.65
CA GLU A 11 17.15 -11.54 45.90
C GLU A 11 16.90 -11.59 44.37
N THR A 12 16.36 -12.70 43.83
CA THR A 12 15.96 -12.73 42.40
C THR A 12 14.74 -11.87 42.08
N GLY A 13 13.93 -11.49 43.07
CA GLY A 13 12.78 -10.62 42.91
C GLY A 13 13.10 -9.13 43.06
N GLU A 14 14.13 -8.78 43.82
CA GLU A 14 14.54 -7.39 44.10
C GLU A 14 15.63 -6.86 43.15
N GLU A 15 16.28 -7.72 42.37
CA GLU A 15 17.22 -7.33 41.31
C GLU A 15 16.58 -7.20 39.91
N GLN A 16 15.25 -7.10 39.82
CA GLN A 16 14.63 -6.42 38.66
C GLN A 16 14.94 -4.93 38.79
N LYS A 17 16.16 -4.55 38.40
CA LYS A 17 16.58 -3.17 38.16
C LYS A 17 15.41 -2.46 37.47
N LYS A 18 14.73 -1.53 38.15
CA LYS A 18 13.59 -0.79 37.57
C LYS A 18 14.07 -0.15 36.27
N LEU A 19 13.83 -0.83 35.14
CA LEU A 19 14.34 -0.41 33.85
C LEU A 19 13.74 0.97 33.56
N SER A 20 14.58 1.88 33.08
CA SER A 20 14.08 3.21 32.75
C SER A 20 13.09 3.12 31.60
N TYR A 21 11.98 3.85 31.73
CA TYR A 21 11.00 4.06 30.66
C TYR A 21 11.30 5.31 29.84
N SER A 22 12.31 6.11 30.24
CA SER A 22 12.72 7.30 29.50
C SER A 22 13.36 6.92 28.17
N ARG A 23 12.99 7.62 27.11
CA ARG A 23 13.56 7.45 25.77
C ARG A 23 14.42 8.66 25.43
N GLU A 24 15.64 8.40 24.98
CA GLU A 24 16.55 9.45 24.53
C GLU A 24 16.29 9.83 23.07
N THR A 25 16.48 11.11 22.77
CA THR A 25 16.36 11.62 21.40
C THR A 25 17.53 11.15 20.54
N ASN A 26 17.23 10.54 19.40
CA ASN A 26 18.23 10.20 18.42
C ASN A 26 18.37 11.36 17.42
N TRP A 27 19.35 12.24 17.66
CA TRP A 27 19.56 13.43 16.84
C TRP A 27 19.84 13.13 15.36
N LEU A 28 20.43 11.98 15.04
CA LEU A 28 20.63 11.59 13.65
C LEU A 28 19.28 11.34 12.95
N LYS A 29 18.34 10.66 13.63
CA LYS A 29 16.98 10.47 13.10
C LYS A 29 16.23 11.79 12.98
N VAL A 30 16.38 12.68 13.96
CA VAL A 30 15.76 14.02 13.91
C VAL A 30 16.28 14.82 12.71
N LEU A 31 17.59 14.91 12.54
CA LEU A 31 18.20 15.62 11.42
C LEU A 31 17.80 15.01 10.07
N PHE A 32 17.77 13.68 9.99
CA PHE A 32 17.31 12.99 8.79
C PHE A 32 15.84 13.30 8.47
N GLN A 33 14.95 13.33 9.48
CA GLN A 33 13.55 13.71 9.28
C GLN A 33 13.38 15.17 8.85
N ILE A 34 14.16 16.08 9.42
CA ILE A 34 14.18 17.49 8.98
C ILE A 34 14.60 17.55 7.51
N GLN A 35 15.68 16.87 7.12
CA GLN A 35 16.15 16.83 5.74
C GLN A 35 15.09 16.25 4.79
N VAL A 36 14.48 15.12 5.14
CA VAL A 36 13.41 14.46 4.36
C VAL A 36 12.24 15.43 4.15
N THR A 37 11.84 16.15 5.21
CA THR A 37 10.72 17.10 5.17
C THR A 37 11.04 18.33 4.32
N LEU A 38 12.21 18.95 4.54
CA LEU A 38 12.65 20.11 3.74
C LEU A 38 12.81 19.76 2.26
N SER A 39 13.38 18.59 1.97
CA SER A 39 13.55 18.13 0.58
C SER A 39 12.21 17.87 -0.09
N ALA A 40 11.22 17.33 0.63
CA ALA A 40 9.87 17.16 0.10
C ALA A 40 9.14 18.49 -0.12
N LEU A 41 9.35 19.50 0.74
CA LEU A 41 8.82 20.85 0.50
C LEU A 41 9.44 21.48 -0.75
N CYS A 42 10.75 21.33 -0.95
CA CYS A 42 11.41 21.73 -2.19
C CYS A 42 10.89 20.94 -3.41
N ALA A 43 10.58 19.66 -3.23
CA ALA A 43 10.03 18.81 -4.30
C ALA A 43 8.68 19.31 -4.84
N ILE A 44 7.89 20.04 -4.04
CA ILE A 44 6.62 20.64 -4.50
C ILE A 44 6.87 21.66 -5.63
N HIS A 45 7.97 22.39 -5.61
CA HIS A 45 8.34 23.30 -6.70
C HIS A 45 8.56 22.52 -8.01
N PHE A 46 9.36 21.45 -7.95
CA PHE A 46 9.61 20.59 -9.12
C PHE A 46 8.35 19.89 -9.64
N LEU A 47 7.44 19.52 -8.73
CA LEU A 47 6.14 18.93 -9.06
C LEU A 47 5.26 19.87 -9.88
N LEU A 48 5.27 21.16 -9.57
CA LEU A 48 4.38 22.15 -10.15
C LEU A 48 4.92 22.78 -11.45
N TYR A 49 6.25 22.91 -11.57
CA TYR A 49 6.84 23.79 -12.60
C TYR A 49 7.84 23.13 -13.55
N GLU A 50 8.51 22.04 -13.17
CA GLU A 50 9.69 21.57 -13.91
C GLU A 50 9.60 20.13 -14.44
N SER A 51 8.78 19.28 -13.83
CA SER A 51 8.80 17.84 -14.10
C SER A 51 7.79 17.41 -15.15
N TYR A 52 8.14 16.37 -15.91
CA TYR A 52 7.22 15.73 -16.83
C TYR A 52 6.13 14.97 -16.09
N TRP A 53 4.93 14.92 -16.67
CA TRP A 53 3.81 14.14 -16.14
C TRP A 53 4.14 12.66 -15.94
N SER A 54 4.98 12.08 -16.80
CA SER A 54 5.48 10.70 -16.65
C SER A 54 6.24 10.47 -15.35
N THR A 55 7.08 11.42 -14.93
CA THR A 55 7.84 11.37 -13.66
C THR A 55 6.91 11.42 -12.45
N ILE A 56 5.89 12.27 -12.52
CA ILE A 56 4.88 12.41 -11.46
C ILE A 56 4.12 11.09 -11.28
N LEU A 57 3.67 10.49 -12.38
CA LEU A 57 2.95 9.20 -12.37
C LEU A 57 3.84 8.05 -11.89
N PHE A 58 5.12 8.05 -12.26
CA PHE A 58 6.10 7.03 -11.86
C PHE A 58 6.43 7.07 -10.35
N SER A 59 6.28 8.22 -9.70
CA SER A 59 6.58 8.39 -8.27
C SER A 59 5.60 7.66 -7.32
N VAL A 60 4.56 7.02 -7.84
CA VAL A 60 3.48 6.41 -7.06
C VAL A 60 3.73 4.93 -6.81
N ALA A 61 3.80 4.50 -5.54
CA ALA A 61 4.05 3.09 -5.18
C ALA A 61 3.02 2.53 -4.17
N ALA A 62 2.74 1.23 -4.26
CA ALA A 62 1.91 0.46 -3.34
C ALA A 62 2.77 -0.52 -2.49
N GLY A 63 2.45 -0.66 -1.19
CA GLY A 63 3.21 -1.47 -0.22
C GLY A 63 2.47 -2.71 0.31
N ALA A 64 3.18 -3.57 1.05
CA ALA A 64 2.67 -4.86 1.55
C ALA A 64 2.49 -4.88 3.10
N HIS A 65 1.27 -4.63 3.59
CA HIS A 65 1.00 -4.52 5.04
C HIS A 65 0.38 -5.79 5.67
N ARG A 66 -0.51 -6.52 5.00
CA ARG A 66 -1.39 -7.51 5.67
C ARG A 66 -0.84 -8.94 5.86
N LEU A 67 0.14 -9.37 5.06
CA LEU A 67 0.58 -10.79 5.04
C LEU A 67 1.34 -11.19 6.32
N TRP A 68 2.47 -10.54 6.60
CA TRP A 68 3.42 -10.99 7.63
C TRP A 68 3.16 -10.40 9.02
N ALA A 69 2.49 -9.25 9.08
CA ALA A 69 2.14 -8.56 10.31
C ALA A 69 1.11 -9.34 11.14
N HIS A 70 0.09 -9.88 10.47
CA HIS A 70 -1.10 -10.46 11.11
C HIS A 70 -1.33 -11.94 10.77
N ARG A 71 -0.42 -12.57 10.00
CA ARG A 71 -0.56 -13.96 9.53
C ARG A 71 -1.94 -14.26 8.91
N SER A 72 -2.51 -13.27 8.23
CA SER A 72 -3.93 -13.31 7.82
C SER A 72 -4.22 -14.24 6.64
N TYR A 73 -3.20 -14.67 5.90
CA TYR A 73 -3.30 -15.64 4.81
C TYR A 73 -1.94 -16.29 4.49
N THR A 74 -1.95 -17.41 3.77
CA THR A 74 -0.73 -18.07 3.26
C THR A 74 -0.48 -17.69 1.81
N ALA A 75 0.76 -17.31 1.46
CA ALA A 75 1.17 -16.93 0.11
C ALA A 75 2.15 -17.93 -0.50
N ASN A 76 2.04 -18.17 -1.82
CA ASN A 76 3.01 -18.96 -2.57
C ASN A 76 4.34 -18.19 -2.76
N GLY A 77 5.41 -18.86 -3.21
CA GLY A 77 6.74 -18.27 -3.32
C GLY A 77 6.82 -17.02 -4.21
N ILE A 78 6.05 -16.98 -5.29
CA ILE A 78 6.00 -15.83 -6.22
C ILE A 78 5.37 -14.62 -5.53
N LEU A 79 4.19 -14.79 -4.93
CA LEU A 79 3.49 -13.72 -4.21
C LEU A 79 4.32 -13.23 -3.02
N LYS A 80 4.96 -14.15 -2.28
CA LYS A 80 5.89 -13.79 -1.20
C LYS A 80 7.06 -12.93 -1.71
N THR A 81 7.68 -13.31 -2.82
CA THR A 81 8.80 -12.55 -3.41
C THR A 81 8.35 -11.15 -3.84
N PHE A 82 7.20 -11.07 -4.53
CA PHE A 82 6.61 -9.80 -4.95
C PHE A 82 6.32 -8.89 -3.76
N LEU A 83 5.68 -9.40 -2.71
CA LEU A 83 5.35 -8.61 -1.53
C LEU A 83 6.59 -8.16 -0.75
N LEU A 84 7.67 -8.96 -0.75
CA LEU A 84 8.94 -8.62 -0.10
C LEU A 84 9.68 -7.53 -0.89
N PHE A 85 9.58 -7.57 -2.21
CA PHE A 85 10.03 -6.51 -3.08
C PHE A 85 9.25 -5.21 -2.82
N CYS A 86 7.92 -5.27 -2.75
CA CYS A 86 7.08 -4.11 -2.38
C CYS A 86 7.43 -3.55 -0.99
N GLN A 87 7.72 -4.41 0.00
CA GLN A 87 8.18 -3.97 1.31
C GLN A 87 9.52 -3.23 1.21
N THR A 88 10.46 -3.74 0.41
CA THR A 88 11.74 -3.05 0.19
C THR A 88 11.53 -1.70 -0.50
N LEU A 89 10.62 -1.63 -1.47
CA LEU A 89 10.25 -0.38 -2.14
C LEU A 89 9.63 0.65 -1.20
N SER A 90 8.96 0.21 -0.13
CA SER A 90 8.37 1.11 0.87
C SER A 90 9.40 1.91 1.65
N GLY A 91 10.63 1.40 1.79
CA GLY A 91 11.72 2.06 2.49
C GLY A 91 11.58 2.16 4.01
N THR A 92 10.67 1.41 4.62
CA THR A 92 10.40 1.46 6.08
C THR A 92 11.32 0.56 6.92
N GLY A 93 12.36 -0.02 6.32
CA GLY A 93 13.27 -0.96 6.95
C GLY A 93 13.07 -2.40 6.47
N SER A 94 13.87 -3.31 7.01
CA SER A 94 13.70 -4.73 6.71
C SER A 94 12.32 -5.22 7.16
N LEU A 95 11.75 -6.20 6.46
CA LEU A 95 10.47 -6.78 6.85
C LEU A 95 10.54 -7.36 8.27
N TYR A 96 11.69 -7.94 8.62
CA TYR A 96 11.94 -8.51 9.93
C TYR A 96 11.80 -7.47 11.04
N ASP A 97 12.53 -6.36 10.93
CA ASP A 97 12.54 -5.33 11.97
C ASP A 97 11.16 -4.66 12.05
N TRP A 98 10.54 -4.40 10.90
CA TRP A 98 9.19 -3.83 10.84
C TRP A 98 8.17 -4.71 11.56
N VAL A 99 8.18 -6.03 11.32
CA VAL A 99 7.26 -6.97 11.98
C VAL A 99 7.54 -7.06 13.49
N GLN A 100 8.81 -7.04 13.90
CA GLN A 100 9.17 -7.11 15.32
C GLN A 100 8.64 -5.90 16.10
N TRP A 101 8.84 -4.70 15.55
CA TRP A 101 8.31 -3.46 16.13
C TRP A 101 6.79 -3.42 16.12
N HIS A 102 6.15 -3.91 15.06
CA HIS A 102 4.70 -4.01 14.96
C HIS A 102 4.11 -4.97 16.01
N ARG A 103 4.73 -6.13 16.21
CA ARG A 103 4.34 -7.09 17.25
C ARG A 103 4.52 -6.51 18.65
N LEU A 104 5.62 -5.78 18.90
CA LEU A 104 5.84 -5.08 20.17
C LEU A 104 4.73 -4.04 20.42
N HIS A 105 4.43 -3.22 19.42
CA HIS A 105 3.35 -2.23 19.47
C HIS A 105 2.01 -2.88 19.81
N HIS A 106 1.64 -3.99 19.16
CA HIS A 106 0.41 -4.70 19.46
C HIS A 106 0.40 -5.35 20.84
N LYS A 107 1.50 -5.99 21.25
CA LYS A 107 1.60 -6.68 22.56
C LYS A 107 1.43 -5.70 23.73
N HIS A 108 1.94 -4.48 23.57
CA HIS A 108 1.96 -3.48 24.64
C HIS A 108 1.11 -2.24 24.35
N PHE A 109 0.17 -2.35 23.40
CA PHE A 109 -0.60 -1.23 22.87
C PHE A 109 -1.15 -0.28 23.95
N GLY A 110 -0.85 1.01 23.83
CA GLY A 110 -1.34 2.03 24.75
C GLY A 110 -0.64 2.09 26.12
N THR A 111 0.31 1.21 26.40
CA THR A 111 1.13 1.22 27.64
C THR A 111 2.46 1.95 27.44
N ASP A 112 3.23 2.15 28.52
CA ASP A 112 4.56 2.77 28.40
C ASP A 112 5.58 1.92 27.62
N LEU A 113 5.33 0.62 27.48
CA LEU A 113 6.15 -0.28 26.67
C LEU A 113 5.83 -0.19 25.16
N ASP A 114 4.76 0.50 24.76
CA ASP A 114 4.46 0.80 23.36
C ASP A 114 5.34 1.95 22.84
N PRO A 115 6.23 1.70 21.85
CA PRO A 115 7.07 2.75 21.28
C PRO A 115 6.25 3.85 20.59
N PHE A 116 5.07 3.51 20.06
CA PHE A 116 4.20 4.40 19.30
C PHE A 116 2.97 4.84 20.09
N ASN A 117 3.04 4.76 21.43
CA ASN A 117 1.91 4.92 22.33
C ASN A 117 1.00 6.12 21.95
N PRO A 118 -0.23 5.86 21.47
CA PRO A 118 -1.14 6.91 21.04
C PRO A 118 -1.59 7.82 22.20
N THR A 119 -1.60 7.32 23.44
CA THR A 119 -2.08 8.08 24.61
C THR A 119 -1.22 9.32 24.90
N LYS A 120 0.07 9.29 24.53
CA LYS A 120 1.03 10.40 24.65
C LYS A 120 0.77 11.57 23.68
N GLY A 121 -0.20 11.42 22.77
CA GLY A 121 -0.68 12.47 21.88
C GLY A 121 -0.38 12.22 20.40
N TRP A 122 -1.02 13.01 19.55
CA TRP A 122 -0.88 12.89 18.08
C TRP A 122 0.56 13.14 17.63
N PHE A 123 1.19 14.23 18.09
CA PHE A 123 2.56 14.56 17.69
C PHE A 123 3.57 13.48 18.09
N TYR A 124 3.40 12.91 19.29
CA TYR A 124 4.25 11.81 19.77
C TYR A 124 4.11 10.57 18.88
N SER A 125 2.89 10.11 18.67
CA SER A 125 2.60 8.88 17.91
C SER A 125 2.87 9.03 16.41
N HIS A 126 2.75 10.23 15.84
CA HIS A 126 2.92 10.47 14.41
C HIS A 126 4.36 10.85 14.00
N ILE A 127 5.09 11.64 14.80
CA ILE A 127 6.40 12.18 14.39
C ILE A 127 7.49 11.89 15.43
N GLN A 128 7.25 12.15 16.71
CA GLN A 128 8.33 12.12 17.70
C GLN A 128 8.84 10.71 17.99
N SER A 129 7.94 9.75 18.15
CA SER A 129 8.24 8.38 18.61
C SER A 129 9.27 7.65 17.74
N VAL A 130 9.28 7.92 16.43
CA VAL A 130 10.23 7.33 15.47
C VAL A 130 11.63 7.95 15.56
N ALA A 131 11.75 9.16 16.09
CA ALA A 131 13.02 9.86 16.30
C ALA A 131 13.66 9.56 17.67
N LEU A 132 12.99 8.78 18.52
CA LEU A 132 13.49 8.38 19.82
C LEU A 132 14.11 6.98 19.76
N ASN A 133 15.15 6.74 20.56
CA ASN A 133 15.63 5.37 20.82
C ASN A 133 14.60 4.60 21.65
N LEU A 134 14.64 3.26 21.62
CA LEU A 134 13.85 2.48 22.57
C LEU A 134 14.41 2.74 23.98
N SER A 135 13.53 2.73 24.98
CA SER A 135 13.98 2.76 26.37
C SER A 135 14.56 1.38 26.77
N PRO A 136 15.39 1.28 27.82
CA PRO A 136 15.86 -0.01 28.31
C PRO A 136 14.74 -1.02 28.59
N ALA A 137 13.59 -0.55 29.09
CA ALA A 137 12.41 -1.39 29.29
C ALA A 137 11.80 -1.90 27.98
N GLN A 138 11.76 -1.05 26.94
CA GLN A 138 11.24 -1.42 25.62
C GLN A 138 12.20 -2.36 24.88
N GLU A 139 13.51 -2.19 25.03
CA GLU A 139 14.51 -3.08 24.44
C GLU A 139 14.40 -4.50 24.99
N GLU A 140 14.16 -4.65 26.29
CA GLU A 140 13.94 -5.96 26.91
C GLU A 140 12.62 -6.58 26.42
N ALA A 141 11.54 -5.79 26.39
CA ALA A 141 10.26 -6.24 25.84
C ALA A 141 10.35 -6.64 24.35
N LEU A 142 11.21 -5.99 23.56
CA LEU A 142 11.43 -6.31 22.15
C LEU A 142 12.10 -7.70 21.98
N LYS A 143 12.99 -8.10 22.89
CA LYS A 143 13.64 -9.42 22.87
C LYS A 143 12.67 -10.57 23.16
N GLU A 144 11.61 -10.31 23.92
CA GLU A 144 10.56 -11.29 24.21
C GLU A 144 9.60 -11.54 23.04
N ILE A 145 9.68 -10.74 21.97
CA ILE A 145 8.81 -10.91 20.81
C ILE A 145 9.25 -12.16 20.05
N ASP A 146 8.36 -13.16 19.97
CA ASP A 146 8.57 -14.34 19.15
C ASP A 146 8.70 -13.93 17.68
N MET A 147 9.83 -14.27 17.08
CA MET A 147 10.16 -14.05 15.66
C MET A 147 10.52 -15.35 14.93
N SER A 148 10.32 -16.50 15.59
CA SER A 148 10.77 -17.80 15.10
C SER A 148 10.15 -18.21 13.75
N ASP A 149 8.96 -17.68 13.42
CA ASP A 149 8.32 -17.88 12.12
C ASP A 149 9.02 -17.13 10.99
N LEU A 150 9.53 -15.93 11.25
CA LEU A 150 10.30 -15.15 10.26
C LEU A 150 11.72 -15.67 10.13
N GLU A 151 12.33 -16.10 11.24
CA GLU A 151 13.69 -16.66 11.25
C GLU A 151 13.80 -17.96 10.43
N LYS A 152 12.72 -18.75 10.38
CA LYS A 152 12.64 -19.96 9.54
C LYS A 152 12.47 -19.66 8.06
N ASP A 153 11.96 -18.48 7.68
CA ASP A 153 11.75 -18.09 6.28
C ASP A 153 13.04 -17.50 5.68
N LYS A 154 13.76 -18.32 4.93
CA LYS A 154 15.03 -17.96 4.28
C LYS A 154 14.93 -16.72 3.40
N MET A 155 13.77 -16.46 2.78
CA MET A 155 13.57 -15.32 1.89
C MET A 155 13.52 -14.01 2.69
N ILE A 156 12.85 -14.03 3.84
CA ILE A 156 12.82 -12.89 4.78
C ILE A 156 14.22 -12.63 5.33
N MET A 157 14.93 -13.68 5.74
CA MET A 157 16.29 -13.55 6.25
C MET A 157 17.29 -13.06 5.20
N PHE A 158 17.09 -13.43 3.92
CA PHE A 158 17.83 -12.86 2.80
C PHE A 158 17.59 -11.35 2.68
N GLN A 159 16.32 -10.91 2.66
CA GLN A 159 16.01 -9.48 2.56
C GLN A 159 16.54 -8.70 3.75
N LYS A 160 16.45 -9.24 4.98
CA LYS A 160 17.03 -8.63 6.17
C LYS A 160 18.54 -8.40 6.01
N ARG A 161 19.27 -9.44 5.58
CA ARG A 161 20.73 -9.38 5.40
C ARG A 161 21.16 -8.40 4.30
N TRP A 162 20.40 -8.34 3.21
CA TRP A 162 20.73 -7.56 2.03
C TRP A 162 19.91 -6.28 1.89
N TYR A 163 19.21 -5.85 2.95
CA TYR A 163 18.26 -4.74 2.88
C TYR A 163 18.89 -3.46 2.35
N ILE A 164 20.07 -3.08 2.86
CA ILE A 164 20.73 -1.83 2.46
C ILE A 164 21.10 -1.86 0.97
N PRO A 165 21.83 -2.86 0.43
CA PRO A 165 22.08 -2.97 -1.00
C PRO A 165 20.80 -3.00 -1.85
N LEU A 166 19.80 -3.78 -1.45
CA LEU A 166 18.53 -3.87 -2.18
C LEU A 166 17.81 -2.52 -2.21
N TYR A 167 17.78 -1.81 -1.09
CA TYR A 167 17.19 -0.47 -1.00
C TYR A 167 17.94 0.52 -1.89
N VAL A 168 19.27 0.57 -1.83
CA VAL A 168 20.06 1.47 -2.68
C VAL A 168 19.81 1.20 -4.16
N ILE A 169 19.74 -0.06 -4.59
CA ILE A 169 19.51 -0.40 -6.00
C ILE A 169 18.06 -0.09 -6.41
N PHE A 170 17.09 -0.65 -5.70
CA PHE A 170 15.69 -0.68 -6.14
C PHE A 170 14.87 0.53 -5.71
N VAL A 171 15.28 1.28 -4.68
CA VAL A 171 14.56 2.46 -4.19
C VAL A 171 15.24 3.76 -4.62
N LEU A 172 16.57 3.78 -4.64
CA LEU A 172 17.36 4.98 -4.92
C LEU A 172 17.85 4.99 -6.38
N LEU A 173 18.75 4.10 -6.77
CA LEU A 173 19.43 4.16 -8.07
C LEU A 173 18.47 3.94 -9.26
N LEU A 174 17.74 2.83 -9.28
CA LEU A 174 16.87 2.52 -10.42
C LEU A 174 15.71 3.52 -10.56
N PRO A 175 14.95 3.86 -9.50
CA PRO A 175 13.83 4.78 -9.67
C PRO A 175 14.25 6.22 -9.99
N ILE A 176 15.39 6.69 -9.49
CA ILE A 176 15.89 8.03 -9.81
C ILE A 176 16.41 8.07 -11.26
N ASN A 177 17.05 7.01 -11.74
CA ASN A 177 17.62 6.99 -13.10
C ASN A 177 16.56 6.75 -14.19
N ALA A 178 15.49 6.00 -13.89
CA ALA A 178 14.47 5.66 -14.89
C ALA A 178 13.86 6.89 -15.58
N PRO A 179 13.43 7.96 -14.88
CA PRO A 179 12.91 9.15 -15.53
C PRO A 179 13.92 9.86 -16.45
N ALA A 180 15.18 9.93 -16.01
CA ALA A 180 16.23 10.56 -16.79
C ALA A 180 16.54 9.78 -18.08
N GLU A 181 16.58 8.45 -18.00
CA GLU A 181 16.91 7.58 -19.12
C GLU A 181 15.76 7.44 -20.12
N TYR A 182 14.52 7.21 -19.65
CA TYR A 182 13.42 6.80 -20.52
C TYR A 182 12.61 7.95 -21.10
N TRP A 183 12.57 9.11 -20.45
CA TRP A 183 11.84 10.27 -20.95
C TRP A 183 12.56 11.61 -20.74
N GLY A 184 13.88 11.57 -20.53
CA GLY A 184 14.73 12.75 -20.53
C GLY A 184 14.53 13.70 -19.34
N GLU A 185 13.99 13.21 -18.22
CA GLU A 185 13.79 14.03 -17.03
C GLU A 185 15.11 14.53 -16.45
N GLN A 186 15.10 15.73 -15.89
CA GLN A 186 16.28 16.25 -15.20
C GLN A 186 16.55 15.43 -13.94
N LEU A 187 17.80 14.99 -13.74
CA LEU A 187 18.16 14.07 -12.65
C LEU A 187 17.78 14.61 -11.26
N HIS A 188 17.89 15.92 -11.05
CA HIS A 188 17.49 16.56 -9.79
C HIS A 188 15.97 16.55 -9.60
N ALA A 189 15.18 16.83 -10.64
CA ALA A 189 13.72 16.76 -10.58
C ALA A 189 13.25 15.33 -10.27
N SER A 190 13.86 14.33 -10.92
CA SER A 190 13.66 12.91 -10.61
C SER A 190 14.00 12.57 -9.15
N MET A 191 15.15 13.03 -8.64
CA MET A 191 15.57 12.80 -7.26
C MET A 191 14.60 13.43 -6.24
N PHE A 192 14.17 14.67 -6.46
CA PHE A 192 13.24 15.35 -5.56
C PHE A 192 11.84 14.73 -5.57
N LEU A 193 11.32 14.32 -6.73
CA LEU A 193 9.98 13.74 -6.83
C LEU A 193 9.94 12.24 -6.49
N VAL A 194 10.74 11.44 -7.19
CA VAL A 194 10.65 9.97 -7.11
C VAL A 194 11.25 9.44 -5.82
N PHE A 195 12.23 10.13 -5.24
CA PHE A 195 12.81 9.76 -3.96
C PHE A 195 12.24 10.60 -2.82
N TRP A 196 12.56 11.90 -2.72
CA TRP A 196 12.25 12.69 -1.51
C TRP A 196 10.74 12.85 -1.26
N LEU A 197 9.97 13.31 -2.25
CA LEU A 197 8.52 13.50 -2.09
C LEU A 197 7.80 12.17 -1.84
N ARG A 198 8.09 11.15 -2.65
CA ARG A 198 7.53 9.81 -2.49
C ARG A 198 7.83 9.24 -1.10
N TYR A 199 9.08 9.32 -0.65
CA TYR A 199 9.51 8.76 0.62
C TYR A 199 8.83 9.46 1.79
N THR A 200 8.73 10.79 1.76
CA THR A 200 8.02 11.58 2.78
C THR A 200 6.54 11.21 2.85
N LEU A 201 5.84 11.15 1.71
CA LEU A 201 4.44 10.76 1.67
C LEU A 201 4.24 9.35 2.24
N ASN A 202 5.11 8.41 1.88
CA ASN A 202 5.01 7.04 2.37
C ASN A 202 5.26 6.92 3.88
N LEU A 203 6.22 7.68 4.42
CA LEU A 203 6.46 7.74 5.86
C LEU A 203 5.25 8.29 6.61
N HIS A 204 4.68 9.42 6.17
CA HIS A 204 3.50 9.99 6.80
C HIS A 204 2.27 9.10 6.71
N LEU A 205 2.06 8.41 5.58
CA LEU A 205 0.98 7.41 5.45
C LEU A 205 1.18 6.24 6.41
N SER A 206 2.42 5.77 6.58
CA SER A 206 2.75 4.70 7.52
C SER A 206 2.51 5.14 8.97
N TRP A 207 2.98 6.33 9.34
CA TRP A 207 2.83 6.88 10.70
C TRP A 207 1.39 7.30 11.02
N LEU A 208 0.57 7.55 10.00
CA LEU A 208 -0.86 7.83 10.20
C LEU A 208 -1.54 6.65 10.89
N ILE A 209 -1.12 5.41 10.62
CA ILE A 209 -1.69 4.21 11.25
C ILE A 209 -1.49 4.25 12.79
N HIS A 210 -0.36 4.75 13.26
CA HIS A 210 -0.09 4.87 14.70
C HIS A 210 -0.96 5.96 15.35
N SER A 211 -1.04 7.14 14.72
CA SER A 211 -1.77 8.28 15.28
C SER A 211 -3.29 8.23 15.03
N ALA A 212 -3.73 7.39 14.08
CA ALA A 212 -5.12 7.14 13.71
C ALA A 212 -6.01 6.88 14.93
N THR A 213 -5.54 6.04 15.83
CA THR A 213 -6.29 5.60 17.02
C THR A 213 -6.67 6.77 17.93
N ARG A 214 -5.93 7.90 17.92
CA ARG A 214 -6.31 9.12 18.65
C ARG A 214 -7.24 10.03 17.88
N ILE A 215 -7.01 10.21 16.59
CA ILE A 215 -7.89 11.01 15.73
C ILE A 215 -9.31 10.43 15.77
N TRP A 216 -9.41 9.10 15.77
CA TRP A 216 -10.68 8.38 15.69
C TRP A 216 -11.12 7.68 16.99
N GLN A 217 -10.40 7.89 18.10
CA GLN A 217 -10.73 7.38 19.45
C GLN A 217 -11.08 5.88 19.52
N LEU A 218 -10.28 5.03 18.86
CA LEU A 218 -10.53 3.60 18.77
C LEU A 218 -10.20 2.89 20.07
N LYS A 219 -11.11 2.03 20.60
CA LYS A 219 -10.80 1.22 21.78
C LYS A 219 -10.11 -0.10 21.40
N PRO A 220 -9.26 -0.67 22.27
CA PRO A 220 -8.64 -1.97 22.04
C PRO A 220 -9.71 -3.06 21.82
N GLY A 221 -9.57 -3.82 20.73
CA GLY A 221 -10.51 -4.90 20.37
C GLY A 221 -11.73 -4.44 19.55
N GLU A 222 -11.98 -3.13 19.44
CA GLU A 222 -12.95 -2.63 18.46
C GLU A 222 -12.36 -2.79 17.06
N LYS A 223 -13.12 -3.44 16.16
CA LYS A 223 -12.76 -3.45 14.74
C LYS A 223 -12.61 -2.00 14.29
N PHE A 224 -11.55 -1.71 13.53
CA PHE A 224 -11.39 -0.40 12.89
C PHE A 224 -12.74 0.01 12.29
N PRO A 225 -13.28 1.18 12.64
CA PRO A 225 -14.60 1.56 12.20
C PRO A 225 -14.58 1.58 10.68
N THR A 226 -15.69 1.16 10.07
CA THR A 226 -15.84 1.16 8.62
C THR A 226 -15.46 2.52 8.03
N SER A 227 -15.64 3.61 8.79
CA SER A 227 -15.17 4.95 8.44
C SER A 227 -13.66 5.06 8.22
N LEU A 228 -12.80 4.38 8.99
CA LEU A 228 -11.35 4.41 8.78
C LEU A 228 -10.92 3.58 7.57
N PHE A 229 -11.52 2.41 7.36
CA PHE A 229 -11.33 1.66 6.12
C PHE A 229 -11.83 2.47 4.93
N CYS A 230 -12.99 3.14 5.04
CA CYS A 230 -13.51 4.04 4.03
C CYS A 230 -12.65 5.29 3.85
N VAL A 231 -12.01 5.84 4.89
CA VAL A 231 -11.12 7.01 4.77
C VAL A 231 -9.80 6.60 4.11
N PHE A 232 -9.24 5.44 4.47
CA PHE A 232 -8.09 4.88 3.77
C PHE A 232 -8.42 4.56 2.31
N GLN A 233 -9.56 3.91 2.08
CA GLN A 233 -10.06 3.59 0.75
C GLN A 233 -10.35 4.86 -0.06
N LEU A 234 -10.94 5.88 0.57
CA LEU A 234 -11.23 7.18 -0.02
C LEU A 234 -9.94 7.93 -0.34
N ALA A 235 -8.95 7.94 0.56
CA ALA A 235 -7.65 8.55 0.32
C ALA A 235 -6.90 7.83 -0.81
N CYS A 236 -6.93 6.50 -0.84
CA CYS A 236 -6.43 5.73 -1.97
C CYS A 236 -7.21 6.03 -3.25
N HIS A 237 -8.54 6.19 -3.20
CA HIS A 237 -9.38 6.50 -4.36
C HIS A 237 -9.21 7.93 -4.86
N THR A 238 -9.04 8.92 -3.99
CA THR A 238 -8.82 10.31 -4.40
C THR A 238 -7.42 10.48 -4.96
N PHE A 239 -6.42 9.86 -4.34
CA PHE A 239 -5.06 9.86 -4.85
C PHE A 239 -4.95 9.13 -6.19
N TYR A 240 -5.49 7.91 -6.27
CA TYR A 240 -5.54 7.13 -7.51
C TYR A 240 -6.42 7.80 -8.58
N GLY A 241 -7.56 8.34 -8.17
CA GLY A 241 -8.47 9.06 -9.05
C GLY A 241 -7.83 10.32 -9.65
N PHE A 242 -7.03 11.05 -8.87
CA PHE A 242 -6.28 12.20 -9.35
C PHE A 242 -5.25 11.81 -10.42
N ILE A 243 -4.44 10.79 -10.14
CA ILE A 243 -3.49 10.20 -11.10
C ILE A 243 -4.21 9.78 -12.40
N MET A 244 -5.40 9.20 -12.28
CA MET A 244 -6.17 8.75 -13.44
C MET A 244 -6.75 9.90 -14.25
N VAL A 245 -7.23 10.96 -13.62
CA VAL A 245 -7.66 12.18 -14.32
C VAL A 245 -6.49 12.75 -15.12
N LEU A 246 -5.28 12.72 -14.57
CA LEU A 246 -4.07 13.16 -15.29
C LEU A 246 -3.74 12.25 -16.47
N VAL A 247 -3.78 10.92 -16.29
CA VAL A 247 -3.55 9.95 -17.38
C VAL A 247 -4.59 10.09 -18.49
N VAL A 248 -5.88 10.19 -18.14
CA VAL A 248 -6.97 10.38 -19.11
C VAL A 248 -6.83 11.72 -19.84
N THR A 249 -6.44 12.78 -19.13
CA THR A 249 -6.22 14.10 -19.75
C THR A 249 -5.04 14.06 -20.73
N LEU A 250 -3.94 13.41 -20.35
CA LEU A 250 -2.80 13.17 -21.25
C LEU A 250 -3.21 12.35 -22.47
N ASN A 251 -4.00 11.29 -22.26
CA ASN A 251 -4.52 10.45 -23.33
C ASN A 251 -5.38 11.24 -24.31
N CYS A 252 -6.32 12.04 -23.80
CA CYS A 252 -7.13 12.94 -24.61
C CYS A 252 -6.25 13.89 -25.42
N LYS A 253 -5.22 14.49 -24.80
CA LYS A 253 -4.31 15.41 -25.47
C LYS A 253 -3.52 14.72 -26.60
N LEU A 254 -2.94 13.54 -26.34
CA LEU A 254 -2.18 12.78 -27.34
C LEU A 254 -3.06 12.33 -28.51
N LEU A 255 -4.29 11.91 -28.24
CA LEU A 255 -5.27 11.55 -29.27
C LEU A 255 -5.71 12.78 -30.07
N LEU A 256 -5.90 13.93 -29.41
CA LEU A 256 -6.22 15.19 -30.09
C LEU A 256 -5.06 15.61 -31.00
N GLU A 257 -3.81 15.52 -30.52
CA GLU A 257 -2.62 15.83 -31.31
C GLU A 257 -2.52 14.92 -32.54
N ALA A 258 -2.70 13.61 -32.37
CA ALA A 258 -2.75 12.68 -33.50
C ALA A 258 -3.87 13.05 -34.49
N GLY A 259 -5.04 13.47 -34.00
CA GLY A 259 -6.14 13.99 -34.81
C GLY A 259 -5.77 15.25 -35.59
N ILE A 260 -5.10 16.21 -34.96
CA ILE A 260 -4.61 17.43 -35.59
C ILE A 260 -3.59 17.12 -36.69
N GLN A 261 -2.64 16.21 -36.44
CA GLN A 261 -1.68 15.80 -37.46
C GLN A 261 -2.36 15.12 -38.66
N ILE A 262 -3.40 14.33 -38.43
CA ILE A 262 -4.23 13.78 -39.52
C ILE A 262 -4.91 14.90 -40.33
N ASP A 263 -5.44 15.93 -39.67
CA ASP A 263 -6.08 17.04 -40.37
C ASP A 263 -5.08 17.90 -41.15
N ILE A 264 -3.88 18.15 -40.60
CA ILE A 264 -2.76 18.78 -41.32
C ILE A 264 -2.38 17.96 -42.55
N LEU A 265 -2.29 16.64 -42.40
CA LEU A 265 -1.99 15.73 -43.50
C LEU A 265 -3.07 15.80 -44.60
N LYS A 266 -4.35 15.81 -44.23
CA LYS A 266 -5.45 15.98 -45.20
C LYS A 266 -5.35 17.29 -45.97
N ASP A 267 -5.06 18.39 -45.27
CA ASP A 267 -4.96 19.71 -45.89
C ASP A 267 -3.76 19.81 -46.85
N ARG A 268 -2.60 19.24 -46.48
CA ARG A 268 -1.43 19.13 -47.36
C ARG A 268 -1.72 18.30 -48.61
N ILE A 269 -2.42 17.17 -48.47
CA ILE A 269 -2.82 16.34 -49.61
C ILE A 269 -3.73 17.14 -50.55
N ALA A 270 -4.74 17.83 -50.01
CA ALA A 270 -5.70 18.62 -50.79
C ALA A 270 -5.05 19.76 -51.60
N HIS A 271 -3.96 20.35 -51.09
CA HIS A 271 -3.23 21.43 -51.73
C HIS A 271 -2.00 20.99 -52.55
N SER A 272 -1.67 19.68 -52.53
CA SER A 272 -0.53 19.16 -53.30
C SER A 272 -0.86 19.15 -54.80
N ARG A 273 -0.25 20.08 -55.56
CA ARG A 273 -0.37 20.13 -57.03
C ARG A 273 0.75 19.32 -57.68
N GLY A 274 0.54 18.01 -57.83
CA GLY A 274 1.21 17.17 -58.85
C GLY A 274 2.75 17.11 -58.83
N MET A 275 3.41 17.42 -57.71
CA MET A 275 4.85 17.20 -57.52
C MET A 275 5.05 15.92 -56.72
N ASP A 276 5.77 14.95 -57.29
CA ASP A 276 6.05 13.65 -56.67
C ASP A 276 6.65 13.78 -55.25
N ASP A 277 7.46 14.82 -55.04
CA ASP A 277 8.08 15.14 -53.74
C ASP A 277 7.07 15.48 -52.64
N ALA A 278 5.99 16.21 -52.98
CA ALA A 278 4.96 16.61 -52.01
C ALA A 278 4.11 15.40 -51.55
N ILE A 279 3.88 14.45 -52.46
CA ILE A 279 3.20 13.19 -52.14
C ILE A 279 4.11 12.33 -51.25
N LEU A 280 5.41 12.30 -51.53
CA LEU A 280 6.39 11.56 -50.71
C LEU A 280 6.43 12.08 -49.26
N GLU A 281 6.42 13.40 -49.07
CA GLU A 281 6.33 14.02 -47.74
C GLU A 281 5.02 13.65 -47.01
N CYS A 282 3.89 13.63 -47.72
CA CYS A 282 2.62 13.21 -47.12
C CYS A 282 2.65 11.74 -46.70
N ILE A 283 3.26 10.86 -47.48
CA ILE A 283 3.45 9.45 -47.11
C ILE A 283 4.35 9.34 -45.87
N GLN A 284 5.45 10.10 -45.82
CA GLN A 284 6.35 10.10 -44.67
C GLN A 284 5.62 10.56 -43.40
N HIS A 285 4.90 11.67 -43.46
CA HIS A 285 4.09 12.19 -42.37
C HIS A 285 3.02 11.17 -41.92
N SER A 286 2.35 10.48 -42.87
CA SER A 286 1.38 9.44 -42.52
C SER A 286 1.99 8.29 -41.71
N LYS A 287 3.24 7.90 -42.01
CA LYS A 287 3.97 6.88 -41.24
C LYS A 287 4.32 7.37 -39.84
N GLU A 288 4.70 8.64 -39.70
CA GLU A 288 4.96 9.27 -38.40
C GLU A 288 3.70 9.29 -37.52
N VAL A 289 2.56 9.65 -38.10
CA VAL A 289 1.26 9.61 -37.41
C VAL A 289 0.90 8.18 -36.99
N ILE A 290 1.08 7.18 -37.85
CA ILE A 290 0.83 5.77 -37.50
C ILE A 290 1.75 5.33 -36.35
N SER A 291 3.04 5.67 -36.42
CA SER A 291 4.00 5.38 -35.37
C SER A 291 3.62 6.02 -34.03
N LEU A 292 3.20 7.29 -34.05
CA LEU A 292 2.70 8.02 -32.89
C LEU A 292 1.49 7.31 -32.28
N VAL A 293 0.50 6.93 -33.10
CA VAL A 293 -0.71 6.22 -32.63
C VAL A 293 -0.35 4.85 -32.02
N ASP A 294 0.59 4.12 -32.60
CA ASP A 294 1.03 2.83 -32.04
C ASP A 294 1.81 2.99 -30.73
N GLN A 295 2.60 4.06 -30.57
CA GLN A 295 3.22 4.40 -29.30
C GLN A 295 2.16 4.75 -28.25
N ILE A 296 1.16 5.57 -28.61
CA ILE A 296 0.04 5.91 -27.73
C ILE A 296 -0.67 4.66 -27.24
N LYS A 297 -1.01 3.71 -28.14
CA LYS A 297 -1.65 2.44 -27.78
C LYS A 297 -0.82 1.64 -26.76
N ARG A 298 0.48 1.47 -27.00
CA ARG A 298 1.38 0.73 -26.10
C ARG A 298 1.48 1.37 -24.72
N ILE A 299 1.56 2.71 -24.67
CA ILE A 299 1.62 3.46 -23.41
C ILE A 299 0.30 3.32 -22.63
N GLN A 300 -0.84 3.21 -23.33
CA GLN A 300 -2.17 3.21 -22.73
C GLN A 300 -2.70 1.85 -22.28
N GLU A 301 -2.32 0.74 -22.92
CA GLU A 301 -2.88 -0.58 -22.64
C GLU A 301 -2.76 -0.99 -21.15
N PHE A 302 -1.57 -0.84 -20.58
CA PHE A 302 -1.30 -1.30 -19.23
C PHE A 302 -1.96 -0.42 -18.14
N PRO A 303 -1.87 0.92 -18.18
CA PRO A 303 -2.54 1.79 -17.20
C PRO A 303 -4.06 1.60 -17.15
N LEU A 304 -4.72 1.44 -18.30
CA LEU A 304 -6.18 1.24 -18.38
C LEU A 304 -6.61 -0.12 -17.82
N LEU A 305 -5.87 -1.19 -18.15
CA LEU A 305 -6.14 -2.52 -17.59
C LEU A 305 -5.89 -2.55 -16.08
N PHE A 306 -4.80 -1.94 -15.64
CA PHE A 306 -4.47 -1.80 -14.22
C PHE A 306 -5.54 -1.02 -13.46
N TYR A 307 -6.07 0.07 -14.05
CA TYR A 307 -7.21 0.82 -13.52
C TYR A 307 -8.45 -0.03 -13.31
N PHE A 308 -8.89 -0.73 -14.35
CA PHE A 308 -10.07 -1.59 -14.24
C PHE A 308 -9.85 -2.68 -13.18
N GLY A 309 -8.66 -3.30 -13.17
CA GLY A 309 -8.30 -4.33 -12.19
C GLY A 309 -8.34 -3.82 -10.75
N VAL A 310 -7.73 -2.68 -10.46
CA VAL A 310 -7.71 -2.08 -9.10
C VAL A 310 -9.12 -1.71 -8.64
N GLN A 311 -9.94 -1.10 -9.50
CA GLN A 311 -11.32 -0.72 -9.16
C GLN A 311 -12.18 -1.93 -8.81
N VAL A 312 -12.16 -2.97 -9.64
CA VAL A 312 -12.92 -4.19 -9.38
C VAL A 312 -12.38 -4.92 -8.14
N PHE A 313 -11.06 -4.95 -7.94
CA PHE A 313 -10.44 -5.53 -6.74
C PHE A 313 -10.90 -4.82 -5.46
N MET A 314 -10.88 -3.49 -5.44
CA MET A 314 -11.29 -2.69 -4.28
C MET A 314 -12.77 -2.92 -3.95
N LEU A 315 -13.64 -2.99 -4.95
CA LEU A 315 -15.05 -3.34 -4.75
C LEU A 315 -15.20 -4.77 -4.20
N CYS A 316 -14.46 -5.72 -4.75
CA CYS A 316 -14.51 -7.12 -4.31
C CYS A 316 -13.99 -7.32 -2.89
N THR A 317 -12.98 -6.57 -2.45
CA THR A 317 -12.47 -6.63 -1.07
C THR A 317 -13.45 -6.05 -0.05
N ALA A 318 -14.16 -4.97 -0.39
CA ALA A 318 -15.22 -4.42 0.45
C ALA A 318 -16.37 -5.44 0.63
N ILE A 319 -16.77 -6.09 -0.47
CA ILE A 319 -17.84 -7.09 -0.46
C ILE A 319 -17.41 -8.37 0.25
N PHE A 320 -16.16 -8.81 0.07
CA PHE A 320 -15.61 -9.91 0.85
C PHE A 320 -15.66 -9.63 2.35
N SER A 321 -15.27 -8.44 2.79
CA SER A 321 -15.38 -8.03 4.20
C SER A 321 -16.83 -8.10 4.72
N LEU A 322 -17.80 -7.68 3.90
CA LEU A 322 -19.22 -7.77 4.24
C LEU A 322 -19.68 -9.24 4.38
N THR A 323 -19.36 -10.09 3.40
CA THR A 323 -19.76 -11.51 3.41
C THR A 323 -19.07 -12.28 4.54
N ASP A 324 -17.80 -12.00 4.82
CA ASP A 324 -17.03 -12.58 5.92
C ASP A 324 -17.65 -12.22 7.28
N GLN A 325 -17.93 -10.93 7.50
CA GLN A 325 -18.59 -10.46 8.73
C GLN A 325 -19.99 -11.03 8.88
N SER A 326 -20.76 -11.13 7.78
CA SER A 326 -22.10 -11.74 7.79
C SER A 326 -22.05 -13.21 8.18
N THR A 327 -21.02 -13.94 7.75
CA THR A 327 -20.87 -15.38 8.05
C THR A 327 -20.37 -15.59 9.48
N SER A 328 -19.50 -14.71 9.98
CA SER A 328 -19.00 -14.72 11.36
C SER A 328 -20.07 -14.35 12.40
N LEU A 329 -21.11 -13.62 12.01
CA LEU A 329 -22.22 -13.23 12.89
C LEU A 329 -22.89 -14.44 13.55
N THR A 330 -23.18 -15.49 12.78
CA THR A 330 -23.80 -16.71 13.33
C THR A 330 -22.90 -17.39 14.36
N GLN A 331 -21.59 -17.46 14.12
CA GLN A 331 -20.64 -18.01 15.10
C GLN A 331 -20.58 -17.17 16.38
N THR A 332 -20.64 -15.84 16.25
CA THR A 332 -20.63 -14.93 17.39
C THR A 332 -21.90 -15.10 18.24
N ILE A 333 -23.05 -15.25 17.60
CA ILE A 333 -24.32 -15.54 18.29
C ILE A 333 -24.27 -16.90 18.96
N PHE A 334 -23.68 -17.92 18.32
CA PHE A 334 -23.54 -19.25 18.92
C PHE A 334 -22.69 -19.25 20.20
N HIS A 335 -21.61 -18.45 20.22
CA HIS A 335 -20.70 -18.34 21.36
C HIS A 335 -21.17 -17.37 22.46
N CYS A 336 -22.33 -16.73 22.33
CA CYS A 336 -22.87 -15.93 23.42
C CYS A 336 -23.37 -16.84 24.56
N ASP A 337 -23.50 -16.30 25.78
CA ASP A 337 -23.93 -17.07 26.95
C ASP A 337 -25.47 -17.26 26.97
N TRP A 338 -26.01 -17.84 25.89
CA TRP A 338 -27.45 -18.03 25.72
C TRP A 338 -27.99 -19.28 26.39
N ILE A 339 -27.13 -20.26 26.69
CA ILE A 339 -27.53 -21.51 27.35
C ILE A 339 -28.04 -21.24 28.78
N GLY A 340 -27.45 -20.27 29.49
CA GLY A 340 -27.89 -19.85 30.83
C GLY A 340 -29.08 -18.87 30.85
N SER A 341 -29.57 -18.44 29.68
CA SER A 341 -30.63 -17.43 29.57
C SER A 341 -32.04 -18.03 29.69
N ASP A 342 -33.06 -17.18 29.86
CA ASP A 342 -34.46 -17.60 29.89
C ASP A 342 -34.94 -18.22 28.55
N VAL A 343 -35.95 -19.09 28.61
CA VAL A 343 -36.47 -19.85 27.45
C VAL A 343 -36.94 -18.94 26.30
N LYS A 344 -37.43 -17.73 26.60
CA LYS A 344 -37.86 -16.78 25.57
C LYS A 344 -36.64 -16.22 24.84
N SER A 345 -35.61 -15.82 25.56
CA SER A 345 -34.33 -15.36 25.00
C SER A 345 -33.63 -16.46 24.17
N GLN A 346 -33.61 -17.70 24.66
CA GLN A 346 -33.06 -18.83 23.90
C GLN A 346 -33.73 -19.03 22.54
N LYS A 347 -35.07 -18.98 22.49
CA LYS A 347 -35.84 -19.11 21.24
C LYS A 347 -35.56 -17.96 20.26
N ILE A 348 -35.45 -16.73 20.77
CA ILE A 348 -35.11 -15.55 19.95
C ILE A 348 -33.70 -15.70 19.37
N ILE A 349 -32.74 -16.15 20.17
CA ILE A 349 -31.34 -16.35 19.75
C ILE A 349 -31.23 -17.48 18.73
N MET A 350 -31.94 -18.59 18.90
CA MET A 350 -32.04 -19.66 17.89
C MET A 350 -32.64 -19.18 16.57
N PHE A 351 -33.71 -18.38 16.63
CA PHE A 351 -34.31 -17.78 15.45
C PHE A 351 -33.35 -16.80 14.76
N PHE A 352 -32.59 -16.03 15.55
CA PHE A 352 -31.57 -15.11 15.03
C PHE A 352 -30.37 -15.85 14.41
N MET A 353 -29.95 -16.98 14.98
CA MET A 353 -28.97 -17.88 14.35
C MET A 353 -29.47 -18.40 13.01
N TYR A 354 -30.74 -18.81 12.91
CA TYR A 354 -31.34 -19.26 11.67
C TYR A 354 -31.35 -18.18 10.58
N ILE A 355 -31.73 -16.94 10.93
CA ILE A 355 -31.75 -15.80 10.01
C ILE A 355 -30.33 -15.40 9.57
N SER A 356 -29.37 -15.38 10.51
CA SER A 356 -27.99 -14.98 10.21
C SER A 356 -27.23 -16.00 9.36
N ASN A 357 -27.71 -17.25 9.28
CA ASN A 357 -27.09 -18.32 8.50
C ASN A 357 -27.22 -18.12 6.97
N THR A 358 -28.06 -17.17 6.51
CA THR A 358 -28.05 -16.69 5.13
C THR A 358 -27.03 -15.55 4.97
N PRO A 359 -25.85 -15.79 4.37
CA PRO A 359 -24.85 -14.74 4.19
C PRO A 359 -25.39 -13.65 3.26
N LEU A 360 -25.13 -12.40 3.63
CA LEU A 360 -25.45 -11.23 2.82
C LEU A 360 -24.67 -11.30 1.50
N LYS A 361 -25.42 -11.41 0.38
CA LYS A 361 -24.88 -11.41 -0.98
C LYS A 361 -25.38 -10.17 -1.72
N ILE A 362 -24.47 -9.50 -2.42
CA ILE A 362 -24.81 -8.40 -3.33
C ILE A 362 -24.76 -8.95 -4.75
N SER A 363 -25.93 -9.02 -5.39
CA SER A 363 -26.06 -9.42 -6.79
C SER A 363 -26.11 -8.17 -7.69
N MET A 364 -25.32 -8.16 -8.76
CA MET A 364 -25.42 -7.12 -9.80
C MET A 364 -26.38 -7.54 -10.91
N ALA A 365 -26.84 -6.54 -11.67
CA ALA A 365 -27.60 -6.71 -12.91
C ALA A 365 -28.82 -7.64 -12.74
N GLY A 366 -29.62 -7.42 -11.69
CA GLY A 366 -30.86 -8.17 -11.47
C GLY A 366 -30.69 -9.65 -11.10
N GLY A 367 -29.51 -10.08 -10.62
CA GLY A 367 -29.28 -11.45 -10.16
C GLY A 367 -28.33 -12.29 -11.02
N LEU A 368 -27.81 -11.74 -12.11
CA LEU A 368 -26.93 -12.45 -13.04
C LEU A 368 -25.57 -12.83 -12.43
N CYS A 369 -25.03 -11.97 -11.57
CA CYS A 369 -23.67 -12.12 -11.05
C CYS A 369 -23.61 -11.76 -9.56
N ASN A 370 -23.03 -12.64 -8.74
CA ASN A 370 -22.71 -12.33 -7.35
C ASN A 370 -21.29 -11.75 -7.27
N LEU A 371 -21.18 -10.52 -6.77
CA LEU A 371 -19.88 -9.91 -6.53
C LEU A 371 -19.11 -10.71 -5.48
N SER A 372 -17.93 -11.19 -5.85
CA SER A 372 -17.05 -11.99 -5.00
C SER A 372 -15.62 -11.93 -5.52
N ILE A 373 -14.65 -12.28 -4.67
CA ILE A 373 -13.25 -12.47 -5.09
C ILE A 373 -13.16 -13.51 -6.22
N SER A 374 -13.98 -14.55 -6.18
CA SER A 374 -14.06 -15.57 -7.23
C SER A 374 -14.47 -14.98 -8.58
N LEU A 375 -15.44 -14.05 -8.59
CA LEU A 375 -15.83 -13.34 -9.81
C LEU A 375 -14.68 -12.47 -10.34
N PHE A 376 -13.97 -11.73 -9.48
CA PHE A 376 -12.81 -10.95 -9.87
C PHE A 376 -11.72 -11.81 -10.52
N ILE A 377 -11.35 -12.93 -9.89
CA ILE A 377 -10.38 -13.88 -10.46
C ILE A 377 -10.87 -14.39 -11.81
N SER A 378 -12.17 -14.68 -11.94
CA SER A 378 -12.74 -15.11 -13.22
C SER A 378 -12.64 -14.03 -14.29
N ILE A 379 -12.92 -12.76 -13.96
CA ILE A 379 -12.80 -11.63 -14.89
C ILE A 379 -11.36 -11.47 -15.36
N ILE A 380 -10.39 -11.46 -14.44
CA ILE A 380 -8.96 -11.32 -14.78
C ILE A 380 -8.48 -12.49 -15.65
N ARG A 381 -8.86 -13.72 -15.28
CA ARG A 381 -8.50 -14.91 -16.05
C ARG A 381 -9.10 -14.88 -17.45
N THR A 382 -10.38 -14.54 -17.58
CA THR A 382 -11.04 -14.42 -18.88
C THR A 382 -10.41 -13.30 -19.72
N ALA A 383 -10.12 -12.14 -19.13
CA ALA A 383 -9.43 -11.04 -19.82
C ALA A 383 -8.04 -11.46 -20.32
N TYR A 384 -7.27 -12.17 -19.50
CA TYR A 384 -5.95 -12.69 -19.88
C TYR A 384 -6.04 -13.78 -20.97
N SER A 385 -7.04 -14.67 -20.89
CA SER A 385 -7.31 -15.66 -21.93
C SER A 385 -7.67 -15.01 -23.26
N TYR A 386 -8.50 -13.96 -23.26
CA TYR A 386 -8.80 -13.19 -24.48
C TYR A 386 -7.57 -12.44 -25.00
N PHE A 387 -6.79 -11.83 -24.11
CA PHE A 387 -5.55 -11.15 -24.50
C PHE A 387 -4.58 -12.12 -25.19
N THR A 388 -4.32 -13.28 -24.58
CA THR A 388 -3.44 -14.31 -25.15
C THR A 388 -4.00 -14.91 -26.44
N LEU A 389 -5.31 -15.09 -26.56
CA LEU A 389 -5.94 -15.51 -27.81
C LEU A 389 -5.69 -14.47 -28.91
N LEU A 390 -5.99 -13.21 -28.65
CA LEU A 390 -5.87 -12.12 -29.62
C LEU A 390 -4.43 -11.83 -30.03
N THR A 391 -3.45 -11.98 -29.13
CA THR A 391 -2.04 -11.82 -29.47
C THR A 391 -1.48 -12.99 -30.28
N ASN A 392 -2.06 -14.18 -30.19
CA ASN A 392 -1.67 -15.32 -31.04
C ASN A 392 -2.30 -15.25 -32.45
N PHE A 393 -3.35 -14.45 -32.64
CA PHE A 393 -3.98 -14.21 -33.94
C PHE A 393 -3.45 -12.97 -34.68
N ARG A 394 -2.49 -12.26 -34.08
CA ARG A 394 -1.83 -11.07 -34.64
C ARG A 394 -0.41 -11.42 -35.06
#